data_AF-A0A920AE37-F1
#
_entry.id   AF-A0A920AE37-F1
#
_cell.length_a   1.000
_cell.length_b   1.000
_cell.length_c   1.000
_cell.angle_alpha   90.00
_cell.angle_beta   90.00
_cell.angle_gamma   90.00
#
_symmetry.space_group_name_H-M   'P 1'
#
loop_
_entity.id
_entity.type
_entity.pdbx_description
1 polymer ?
#
loop_
_entity_poly.entity_id
_entity_poly.type
_entity_poly.pdbx_seq_one_letter_code
_entity_poly.pdbx_strand_id
1 'polypeptide(L)' 'MSKKKILHLAKWYPNKVEPLLGIFIQKHIQSVQESYDHKVISIYQTNTIISNIHRKVNYHNSTEEVVFYHKKGFVK' A
#
# COMPACT_ATOMS: atom_id res chain seq x y z
N MET A 1 11.18 -1.60 24.81
CA MET A 1 9.74 -1.96 24.61
C MET A 1 9.52 -2.27 23.15
N SER A 2 8.67 -3.25 22.81
CA SER A 2 8.31 -3.55 21.42
C SER A 2 7.35 -2.48 20.89
N LYS A 3 7.59 -1.96 19.69
CA LYS A 3 6.68 -1.02 19.02
C LYS A 3 5.36 -1.73 18.72
N LYS A 4 4.22 -1.02 18.85
CA LYS A 4 2.93 -1.60 18.44
C LYS A 4 2.89 -1.70 16.91
N LYS A 5 2.26 -2.78 16.41
CA LYS A 5 2.11 -3.04 14.97
C LYS A 5 0.79 -2.45 14.48
N ILE A 6 0.83 -1.71 13.38
CA ILE A 6 -0.36 -1.10 12.77
C ILE A 6 -0.46 -1.55 11.30
N LEU A 7 -1.61 -2.14 10.97
CA LEU A 7 -1.97 -2.52 9.59
C LEU A 7 -2.91 -1.48 9.00
N HIS A 8 -2.52 -0.90 7.87
CA HIS A 8 -3.30 0.09 7.12
C HIS A 8 -3.93 -0.58 5.89
N LEU A 9 -5.27 -0.59 5.82
CA LEU A 9 -6.03 -1.09 4.67
C LEU A 9 -6.60 0.09 3.89
N ALA A 10 -5.81 0.63 2.96
CA ALA A 10 -6.16 1.87 2.27
C ALA A 10 -6.63 1.60 0.84
N LYS A 11 -7.88 1.96 0.53
CA LYS A 11 -8.40 1.95 -0.85
C LYS A 11 -7.74 3.01 -1.73
N TRP A 12 -7.35 4.13 -1.14
CA TRP A 12 -6.70 5.25 -1.82
C TRP A 12 -5.31 5.45 -1.22
N TYR A 13 -4.27 5.06 -1.95
CA TYR A 13 -2.87 5.06 -1.54
C TYR A 13 -1.98 5.27 -2.77
N PRO A 14 -0.78 5.89 -2.62
CA PRO A 14 0.10 6.12 -3.75
C PRO A 14 0.41 4.81 -4.49
N ASN A 15 0.23 4.84 -5.81
CA ASN A 15 0.48 3.68 -6.67
C ASN A 15 1.22 4.10 -7.95
N LYS A 16 1.61 3.14 -8.79
CA LYS A 16 2.43 3.43 -9.99
C LYS A 16 1.70 4.33 -11.01
N VAL A 17 0.38 4.25 -11.07
CA VAL A 17 -0.46 5.00 -12.02
C VAL A 17 -0.83 6.36 -11.41
N GLU A 18 -1.21 6.39 -10.13
CA GLU A 18 -1.64 7.59 -9.43
C GLU A 18 -0.76 7.81 -8.17
N PRO A 19 0.40 8.46 -8.31
CA PRO A 19 1.34 8.64 -7.19
C PRO A 19 0.84 9.63 -6.12
N LEU A 20 -0.12 10.50 -6.46
CA LEU A 20 -0.69 11.49 -5.53
C LEU A 20 -1.93 10.98 -4.80
N LEU A 21 -2.50 9.85 -5.23
CA LEU A 21 -3.72 9.29 -4.65
C LEU A 21 -3.47 8.94 -3.18
N GLY A 22 -4.21 9.54 -2.24
CA GLY A 22 -4.05 9.22 -0.82
C GLY A 22 -2.68 9.55 -0.23
N ILE A 23 -1.91 10.47 -0.84
CA ILE A 23 -0.55 10.84 -0.36
C ILE A 23 -0.52 11.30 1.10
N PHE A 24 -1.62 11.87 1.61
CA PHE A 24 -1.74 12.26 3.02
C PHE A 24 -1.67 11.06 3.96
N ILE A 25 -2.15 9.88 3.56
CA ILE A 25 -2.06 8.64 4.35
C ILE A 25 -0.60 8.22 4.46
N GLN A 26 0.13 8.20 3.35
CA GLN A 26 1.56 7.88 3.33
C GLN A 26 2.35 8.87 4.21
N LYS A 27 2.11 10.18 4.05
CA LYS A 27 2.76 11.21 4.86
C LYS A 27 2.46 11.07 6.36
N HIS A 28 1.21 10.74 6.70
CA HIS A 28 0.83 10.50 8.08
C HIS A 28 1.59 9.31 8.67
N ILE A 29 1.62 8.17 7.97
CA ILE A 29 2.38 6.98 8.39
C ILE A 29 3.86 7.32 8.60
N GLN A 30 4.46 8.05 7.66
CA GLN A 30 5.84 8.51 7.76
C GLN A 30 6.08 9.39 8.99
N SER A 31 5.15 10.27 9.36
CA SER A 31 5.30 11.13 10.54
C SER A 31 5.29 10.38 11.88
N VAL A 32 4.73 9.16 11.93
CA VAL A 32 4.62 8.36 13.17
C VAL A 32 5.47 7.08 13.15
N GLN A 33 6.26 6.86 12.08
CA GLN A 33 7.04 5.63 11.84
C GLN A 33 8.05 5.28 12.95
N GLU A 34 8.49 6.27 13.72
CA GLU A 34 9.42 6.04 14.83
C GLU A 34 8.72 5.41 16.03
N SER A 35 7.42 5.64 16.20
CA SER A 35 6.65 5.17 17.36
C SER A 35 6.03 3.78 17.14
N TYR A 36 5.79 3.38 15.89
CA TYR A 36 5.06 2.16 15.55
C TYR A 36 5.70 1.40 14.39
N ASP A 37 5.40 0.11 14.29
CA ASP A 37 5.75 -0.71 13.13
C ASP A 37 4.56 -0.72 12.17
N HIS A 38 4.76 -0.17 10.97
CA HIS A 38 3.69 0.03 10.00
C HIS A 38 3.76 -0.97 8.86
N LYS A 39 2.58 -1.48 8.46
CA LYS A 39 2.40 -2.22 7.22
C LYS A 39 1.20 -1.68 6.47
N VAL A 40 1.37 -1.45 5.17
CA VAL A 40 0.30 -0.94 4.30
C VAL A 40 -0.09 -2.00 3.29
N ILE A 41 -1.40 -2.20 3.12
CA ILE A 41 -1.96 -3.00 2.03
C ILE A 41 -2.93 -2.12 1.26
N SER A 42 -2.70 -2.01 -0.05
CA SER A 42 -3.61 -1.33 -0.98
C SER A 42 -3.85 -2.21 -2.20
N ILE A 43 -5.05 -2.13 -2.77
CA ILE A 43 -5.49 -3.01 -3.85
C ILE A 43 -6.09 -2.15 -4.96
N TYR A 44 -5.58 -2.32 -6.17
CA TYR A 44 -6.02 -1.62 -7.36
C TYR A 44 -6.44 -2.57 -8.45
N GLN A 45 -7.49 -2.18 -9.16
CA GLN A 45 -7.86 -2.83 -10.40
C GLN A 45 -7.07 -2.22 -11.55
N THR A 46 -6.50 -3.05 -12.42
CA THR A 46 -5.86 -2.59 -13.65
C THR A 46 -6.04 -3.58 -14.80
N ASN A 47 -6.11 -3.04 -16.02
CA ASN A 47 -6.15 -3.84 -17.25
C ASN A 47 -4.75 -4.10 -17.82
N THR A 48 -3.71 -3.50 -17.24
CA THR A 48 -2.35 -3.50 -17.80
C THR A 48 -1.47 -4.67 -17.34
N ILE A 49 -1.93 -5.51 -16.43
CA ILE A 49 -1.16 -6.67 -15.95
C ILE A 49 -1.52 -7.94 -16.72
N ILE A 50 -0.52 -8.76 -17.02
CA ILE A 50 -0.71 -10.05 -17.70
C ILE A 50 -1.16 -11.12 -16.70
N SER A 51 -0.65 -11.10 -15.47
CA SER A 51 -1.02 -12.01 -14.39
C SER A 51 -2.36 -11.65 -13.74
N ASN A 52 -2.98 -12.61 -13.03
CA ASN A 52 -4.24 -12.40 -12.32
C ASN A 52 -4.12 -11.40 -11.16
N ILE A 53 -3.01 -11.50 -10.42
CA ILE A 53 -2.62 -10.57 -9.36
C ILE A 53 -1.14 -10.23 -9.55
N HIS A 54 -0.79 -8.97 -9.37
CA HIS A 54 0.58 -8.49 -9.33
C HIS A 54 0.84 -7.78 -8.00
N ARG A 55 1.79 -8.29 -7.22
CA ARG A 55 2.20 -7.71 -5.94
C ARG A 55 3.40 -6.80 -6.16
N LYS A 56 3.28 -5.53 -5.77
CA LYS A 56 4.40 -4.59 -5.69
C LYS A 56 4.69 -4.29 -4.23
N VAL A 57 5.94 -4.44 -3.82
CA VAL A 57 6.40 -4.09 -2.47
C VAL A 57 7.31 -2.88 -2.59
N ASN A 58 7.04 -1.86 -1.79
CA ASN A 58 7.95 -0.74 -1.58
C ASN A 58 8.36 -0.73 -0.10
N TYR A 59 9.60 -0.37 0.16
CA TYR A 59 10.09 -0.10 1.50
C TYR A 59 10.38 1.39 1.62
N HIS A 60 9.65 2.06 2.52
CA HIS A 60 9.94 3.43 2.92
C HIS A 60 10.41 3.39 4.37
N ASN A 61 11.72 3.57 4.58
CA ASN A 61 12.39 3.39 5.87
C ASN A 61 12.06 2.02 6.49
N SER A 62 11.38 1.99 7.64
CA SER A 62 10.94 0.77 8.33
C SER A 62 9.52 0.32 7.96
N THR A 63 8.84 1.00 7.02
CA THR A 63 7.46 0.69 6.62
C THR A 63 7.45 -0.18 5.36
N GLU A 64 6.81 -1.36 5.45
CA GLU A 64 6.52 -2.21 4.29
C GLU A 64 5.18 -1.78 3.67
N GLU A 65 5.23 -1.29 2.44
CA GLU A 65 4.05 -0.95 1.65
C GLU A 65 3.82 -2.01 0.58
N VAL A 66 2.66 -2.66 0.60
CA VAL A 66 2.29 -3.68 -0.37
C VAL A 66 1.09 -3.20 -1.18
N VAL A 67 1.31 -3.00 -2.47
CA VAL A 67 0.28 -2.62 -3.43
C VAL A 67 0.00 -3.80 -4.35
N PHE A 68 -1.21 -4.33 -4.27
CA PHE A 68 -1.70 -5.38 -5.16
C PHE A 68 -2.43 -4.77 -6.35
N TYR A 69 -2.19 -5.31 -7.52
CA TYR A 69 -2.94 -5.00 -8.73
C TYR A 69 -3.66 -6.27 -9.20
N HIS A 70 -4.93 -6.19 -9.56
CA HIS A 70 -5.68 -7.32 -10.11
C HIS A 70 -6.44 -6.93 -11.38
N LYS A 71 -6.75 -7.93 -12.23
CA LYS A 71 -7.58 -7.70 -13.42
C LYS A 71 -9.03 -7.39 -13.05
N LYS A 72 -9.70 -6.58 -13.89
CA LYS A 72 -11.15 -6.38 -13.81
C LYS A 72 -11.87 -7.72 -14.00
N GLY A 73 -12.85 -8.01 -13.16
CA GLY A 73 -13.61 -9.26 -13.18
C GLY A 73 -12.94 -10.46 -12.50
N PHE A 74 -11.77 -10.27 -11.88
CA PHE A 74 -11.10 -11.32 -11.10
C PHE A 74 -11.74 -11.53 -9.71
N VAL A 75 -12.19 -10.45 -9.07
CA VAL A 75 -12.94 -10.50 -7.82
C VAL A 75 -14.41 -10.23 -8.18
N LYS A 76 -15.28 -11.19 -7.86
CA LYS A 76 -16.73 -11.10 -8.07
C LYS A 76 -17.39 -10.22 -7.02
#